data_AF-A0A2E8CX98-F1
#
_entry.id   AF-A0A2E8CX98-F1
#
_cell.length_a   1.000
_cell.length_b   1.000
_cell.length_c   1.000
_cell.angle_alpha   90.00
_cell.angle_beta   90.00
_cell.angle_gamma   90.00
#
_symmetry.space_group_name_H-M   'P 1'
#
loop_
_entity.id
_entity.type
_entity.pdbx_description
1 polymer ?
#
loop_
_entity_poly.entity_id
_entity_poly.type
_entity_poly.pdbx_seq_one_letter_code
_entity_poly.pdbx_strand_id
1 'polypeptide(L)'
;MNHNARLTEEFEAVGSDGVYRRYRLARNVPLNESNPDVLVDFLDVWEPRFPNSQRRFTYILDPRLGLCRERAERLMWGGRSRWKIENQTFNTLNQGYHFEHNYGHGHQHLSVVLAMLMMLAFLVDQSQQLCCPLFAAAWEKCISKRALWESLREIFHRFQVPSMQAIYEAMLSPAKPSLTNAWEP
;
A
#
# COMPACT_ATOMS: atom_id res chain seq x y z
N MET A 1 -19.17 23.76 -36.39
CA MET A 1 -18.11 24.48 -35.65
C MET A 1 -17.99 23.86 -34.27
N ASN A 2 -17.03 22.96 -34.04
CA ASN A 2 -16.83 22.31 -32.74
C ASN A 2 -15.82 23.12 -31.91
N HIS A 3 -16.34 23.99 -31.05
CA HIS A 3 -15.59 24.63 -29.98
C HIS A 3 -15.52 23.69 -28.77
N ASN A 4 -14.59 22.74 -28.77
CA ASN A 4 -14.14 22.11 -27.53
C ASN A 4 -12.66 22.48 -27.37
N ALA A 5 -12.43 23.58 -26.67
CA ALA A 5 -11.10 23.97 -26.23
C ALA A 5 -10.54 22.83 -25.38
N ARG A 6 -9.65 22.02 -25.97
CA ARG A 6 -8.84 21.05 -25.23
C ARG A 6 -7.99 21.85 -24.25
N LEU A 7 -8.39 21.88 -22.98
CA LEU A 7 -7.62 22.49 -21.91
C LEU A 7 -6.48 21.55 -21.54
N THR A 8 -5.55 21.38 -22.48
CA THR A 8 -4.27 20.74 -22.22
C THR A 8 -3.40 21.74 -21.46
N GLU A 9 -2.88 21.33 -20.32
CA GLU A 9 -2.00 22.15 -19.49
C GLU A 9 -0.71 21.38 -19.23
N GLU A 10 0.42 22.08 -19.35
CA GLU A 10 1.72 21.54 -18.98
C GLU A 10 2.38 22.45 -17.96
N PHE A 11 3.02 21.84 -16.97
CA PHE A 11 3.80 22.57 -15.98
C PHE A 11 4.85 21.68 -15.32
N GLU A 12 5.81 22.33 -14.68
CA GLU A 12 6.85 21.68 -13.91
C GLU A 12 6.77 22.15 -12.47
N ALA A 13 7.00 21.23 -11.53
CA ALA A 13 6.94 21.52 -10.10
C ALA A 13 7.84 20.54 -9.34
N VAL A 14 8.37 21.01 -8.21
CA VAL A 14 9.01 20.15 -7.21
C VAL A 14 7.91 19.60 -6.32
N GLY A 15 7.77 18.28 -6.24
CA GLY A 15 6.78 17.63 -5.39
C GLY A 15 7.12 17.72 -3.91
N SER A 16 6.18 17.30 -3.07
CA SER A 16 6.33 17.28 -1.61
C SER A 16 7.48 16.38 -1.12
N ASP A 17 7.94 15.46 -1.96
CA ASP A 17 9.08 14.56 -1.73
C ASP A 17 10.41 15.12 -2.25
N GLY A 18 10.44 16.38 -2.70
CA GLY A 18 11.64 17.05 -3.23
C GLY A 18 12.01 16.63 -4.66
N VAL A 19 11.18 15.82 -5.33
CA VAL A 19 11.47 15.35 -6.69
C VAL A 19 10.90 16.33 -7.72
N TYR A 20 11.75 16.75 -8.66
CA TYR A 20 11.33 17.57 -9.80
C TYR A 20 10.49 16.75 -10.79
N ARG A 21 9.31 17.25 -11.16
CA ARG A 21 8.40 16.57 -12.07
C ARG A 21 7.86 17.50 -13.13
N ARG A 22 7.67 16.96 -14.33
CA ARG A 22 6.86 17.56 -15.38
C ARG A 22 5.49 16.89 -15.40
N TYR A 23 4.45 17.68 -15.56
CA TYR A 23 3.06 17.25 -15.63
C TYR A 23 2.43 17.72 -16.94
N ARG A 24 1.63 16.85 -17.55
CA ARG A 24 0.72 17.17 -18.64
C ARG A 24 -0.67 16.68 -18.26
N LEU A 25 -1.62 17.59 -18.30
CA LEU A 25 -3.02 17.37 -17.99
C LEU A 25 -3.83 17.55 -19.26
N ALA A 26 -4.79 16.69 -19.52
CA ALA A 26 -5.84 16.91 -20.51
C ALA A 26 -7.17 16.57 -19.87
N ARG A 27 -8.15 17.48 -19.94
CA ARG A 27 -9.46 17.31 -19.30
C ARG A 27 -10.56 17.00 -20.30
N ASN A 28 -11.53 16.18 -19.89
CA ASN A 28 -12.71 15.83 -20.67
C ASN A 28 -12.36 15.40 -22.12
N VAL A 29 -11.34 14.56 -22.26
CA VAL A 29 -10.95 13.99 -23.54
C VAL A 29 -11.65 12.65 -23.77
N PRO A 30 -11.99 12.29 -25.02
CA PRO A 30 -12.45 10.96 -25.35
C PRO A 30 -11.47 9.89 -24.88
N LEU A 31 -11.99 8.80 -24.30
CA LEU A 31 -11.18 7.68 -23.85
C LEU A 31 -10.40 7.04 -25.02
N ASN A 32 -11.08 6.82 -26.15
CA ASN A 32 -10.49 6.32 -27.39
C ASN A 32 -11.40 6.61 -28.59
N GLU A 33 -10.93 6.26 -29.79
CA GLU A 33 -11.67 6.47 -31.05
C GLU A 33 -13.01 5.72 -31.11
N SER A 34 -13.08 4.54 -30.50
CA SER A 34 -14.27 3.68 -30.51
C SER A 34 -15.33 4.07 -29.47
N ASN A 35 -14.97 4.87 -28.45
CA ASN A 35 -15.85 5.30 -27.36
C ASN A 35 -15.72 6.81 -27.14
N PRO A 36 -16.14 7.64 -28.12
CA PRO A 36 -15.90 9.08 -28.10
C PRO A 36 -16.74 9.83 -27.05
N ASP A 37 -17.82 9.22 -26.61
CA ASP A 37 -18.77 9.70 -25.60
C ASP A 37 -18.28 9.46 -24.16
N VAL A 38 -17.36 8.51 -23.96
CA VAL A 38 -16.73 8.27 -22.67
C VAL A 38 -15.61 9.28 -22.45
N LEU A 39 -15.90 10.34 -21.71
CA LEU A 39 -14.95 11.40 -21.39
C LEU A 39 -14.15 11.09 -20.12
N VAL A 40 -12.85 11.32 -20.19
CA VAL A 40 -11.89 11.11 -19.10
C VAL A 40 -10.95 12.29 -18.95
N ASP A 41 -10.36 12.40 -17.77
CA ASP A 41 -9.21 13.26 -17.54
C ASP A 41 -7.93 12.42 -17.67
N PHE A 42 -6.91 12.96 -18.33
CA PHE A 42 -5.63 12.31 -18.55
C PHE A 42 -4.52 13.08 -17.84
N LEU A 43 -3.75 12.38 -17.01
CA LEU A 43 -2.60 12.91 -16.30
C LEU A 43 -1.34 12.12 -16.71
N ASP A 44 -0.33 12.84 -17.16
CA ASP A 44 0.94 12.29 -17.62
C ASP A 44 2.08 12.97 -16.87
N VAL A 45 2.88 12.17 -16.17
CA VAL A 45 3.87 12.65 -15.21
C VAL A 45 5.21 12.05 -15.53
N TRP A 46 6.23 12.91 -15.63
CA TRP A 46 7.61 12.51 -15.81
C TRP A 46 8.45 12.90 -14.61
N GLU A 47 9.29 11.98 -14.14
CA GLU A 47 10.24 12.22 -13.07
C GLU A 47 11.63 11.65 -13.43
N PRO A 48 12.72 12.24 -12.92
CA PRO A 48 14.05 11.72 -13.12
C PRO A 48 14.21 10.36 -12.43
N ARG A 49 15.00 9.49 -13.05
CA ARG A 49 15.43 8.21 -12.51
C ARG A 49 16.94 8.09 -12.69
N PHE A 50 17.65 7.94 -11.57
CA PHE A 50 19.10 7.74 -11.55
C PHE A 50 19.52 6.52 -12.39
N PRO A 51 20.65 6.55 -13.13
CA PRO A 51 21.62 7.65 -13.23
C PRO A 51 21.26 8.77 -14.21
N ASN A 52 20.62 8.49 -15.35
CA ASN A 52 20.29 9.51 -16.37
C ASN A 52 19.04 9.12 -17.20
N SER A 53 18.06 8.48 -16.57
CA SER A 53 16.81 8.07 -17.23
C SER A 53 15.63 8.89 -16.74
N GLN A 54 14.51 8.81 -17.46
CA GLN A 54 13.25 9.42 -17.05
C GLN A 54 12.22 8.31 -16.87
N ARG A 55 11.46 8.37 -15.78
CA ARG A 55 10.30 7.50 -15.56
C ARG A 55 9.04 8.29 -15.89
N ARG A 56 8.17 7.70 -16.71
CA ARG A 56 6.88 8.27 -17.08
C ARG A 56 5.76 7.44 -16.45
N PHE A 57 4.74 8.11 -15.93
CA PHE A 57 3.51 7.51 -15.46
C PHE A 57 2.32 8.20 -16.08
N THR A 58 1.38 7.43 -16.58
CA THR A 58 0.13 7.94 -17.16
C THR A 58 -1.06 7.41 -16.38
N TYR A 59 -2.06 8.27 -16.20
CA TYR A 59 -3.28 7.98 -15.46
C TYR A 59 -4.48 8.43 -16.27
N ILE A 60 -5.48 7.56 -16.33
CA ILE A 60 -6.82 7.87 -16.84
C ILE A 60 -7.69 8.02 -15.60
N LEU A 61 -8.36 9.16 -15.49
CA LEU A 61 -9.06 9.61 -14.29
C LEU A 61 -10.52 9.91 -14.62
N ASP A 62 -11.40 9.64 -13.67
CA ASP A 62 -12.79 10.13 -13.73
C ASP A 62 -12.78 11.67 -13.65
N PRO A 63 -13.43 12.40 -14.59
CA PRO A 63 -13.50 13.86 -14.55
C PRO A 63 -14.09 14.44 -13.25
N ARG A 64 -14.87 13.65 -12.50
CA ARG A 64 -15.40 14.05 -11.17
C ARG A 64 -14.32 14.29 -10.13
N LEU A 65 -13.11 13.75 -10.33
CA LEU A 65 -11.96 14.01 -9.47
C LEU A 65 -11.43 15.46 -9.62
N GLY A 66 -11.79 16.13 -10.71
CA GLY A 66 -11.44 17.52 -11.00
C GLY A 66 -9.94 17.70 -11.18
N LEU A 67 -9.38 17.17 -12.26
CA LEU A 67 -7.94 17.26 -12.52
C LEU A 67 -7.52 18.72 -12.78
N CYS A 68 -6.69 19.27 -11.89
CA CYS A 68 -6.08 20.58 -12.05
C CYS A 68 -4.64 20.57 -11.53
N ARG A 69 -3.89 21.64 -11.77
CA ARG A 69 -2.49 21.80 -11.35
C ARG A 69 -2.29 21.50 -9.86
N GLU A 70 -3.17 22.04 -9.02
CA GLU A 70 -3.12 21.93 -7.56
C GLU A 70 -3.40 20.52 -7.06
N ARG A 71 -4.10 19.70 -7.85
CA ARG A 71 -4.49 18.33 -7.50
C ARG A 71 -3.65 17.25 -8.19
N ALA A 72 -2.90 17.60 -9.22
CA ALA A 72 -2.16 16.66 -10.06
C ALA A 72 -1.22 15.75 -9.24
N GLU A 73 -0.47 16.33 -8.29
CA GLU A 73 0.41 15.55 -7.42
C GLU A 73 -0.37 14.56 -6.56
N ARG A 74 -1.45 14.99 -5.91
CA ARG A 74 -2.28 14.11 -5.07
C ARG A 74 -2.89 12.96 -5.87
N LEU A 75 -3.35 13.23 -7.09
CA LEU A 75 -3.91 12.22 -7.98
C LEU A 75 -2.84 11.23 -8.47
N MET A 76 -1.63 11.72 -8.79
CA MET A 76 -0.48 10.86 -9.06
C MET A 76 -0.17 9.95 -7.88
N TRP A 77 -0.12 10.47 -6.65
CA TRP A 77 0.10 9.66 -5.44
C TRP A 77 -0.98 8.61 -5.23
N GLY A 78 -2.25 8.93 -5.50
CA GLY A 78 -3.34 7.96 -5.50
C GLY A 78 -3.10 6.83 -6.50
N GLY A 79 -2.74 7.15 -7.74
CA GLY A 79 -2.43 6.16 -8.77
C GLY A 79 -1.21 5.28 -8.41
N ARG A 80 -0.17 5.85 -7.81
CA ARG A 80 0.99 5.09 -7.32
C ARG A 80 0.61 4.14 -6.18
N SER A 81 -0.25 4.59 -5.27
CA SER A 81 -0.74 3.76 -4.17
C SER A 81 -1.51 2.55 -4.71
N ARG A 82 -2.38 2.73 -5.70
CA ARG A 82 -3.07 1.62 -6.40
C ARG A 82 -2.07 0.62 -6.96
N TRP A 83 -1.08 1.10 -7.73
CA TRP A 83 -0.06 0.25 -8.33
C TRP A 83 0.76 -0.52 -7.28
N LYS A 84 1.09 0.12 -6.16
CA LYS A 84 1.82 -0.51 -5.05
C LYS A 84 0.99 -1.60 -4.37
N ILE A 85 -0.29 -1.34 -4.11
CA ILE A 85 -1.22 -2.33 -3.53
C ILE A 85 -1.33 -3.54 -4.46
N GLU A 86 -1.54 -3.30 -5.74
CA GLU A 86 -1.69 -4.36 -6.73
C GLU A 86 -0.41 -5.20 -6.86
N ASN A 87 0.74 -4.57 -7.05
CA ASN A 87 1.98 -5.30 -7.32
C ASN A 87 2.70 -5.86 -6.09
N GLN A 88 2.44 -5.32 -4.90
CA GLN A 88 3.04 -5.83 -3.68
C GLN A 88 2.01 -6.65 -2.92
N THR A 89 0.94 -6.02 -2.44
CA THR A 89 -0.03 -6.70 -1.57
C THR A 89 -0.75 -7.83 -2.29
N PHE A 90 -1.37 -7.60 -3.45
CA PHE A 90 -2.12 -8.66 -4.13
C PHE A 90 -1.21 -9.77 -4.65
N ASN A 91 -0.04 -9.44 -5.20
CA ASN A 91 0.93 -10.47 -5.58
C ASN A 91 1.40 -11.30 -4.38
N THR A 92 1.72 -10.69 -3.24
CA THR A 92 2.12 -11.43 -2.03
C THR A 92 0.98 -12.30 -1.50
N LEU A 93 -0.27 -11.82 -1.53
CA LEU A 93 -1.43 -12.62 -1.14
C LEU A 93 -1.63 -13.81 -2.09
N ASN A 94 -1.46 -13.60 -3.40
CA ASN A 94 -1.61 -14.67 -4.41
C ASN A 94 -0.44 -15.66 -4.43
N GLN A 95 0.76 -15.27 -3.99
CA GLN A 95 1.98 -16.11 -3.99
C GLN A 95 1.94 -17.34 -3.07
N GLY A 96 0.86 -17.56 -2.32
CA GLY A 96 0.70 -18.77 -1.52
C GLY A 96 -0.75 -19.23 -1.27
N TYR A 97 -1.74 -18.39 -1.57
CA TYR A 97 -3.14 -18.71 -1.27
C TYR A 97 -3.98 -19.14 -2.48
N HIS A 98 -3.44 -19.14 -3.70
CA HIS A 98 -4.17 -19.53 -4.92
C HIS A 98 -5.63 -19.02 -4.97
N PHE A 99 -5.88 -17.77 -4.53
CA PHE A 99 -7.25 -17.22 -4.47
C PHE A 99 -7.93 -17.12 -5.84
N GLU A 100 -7.16 -17.19 -6.93
CA GLU A 100 -7.65 -17.30 -8.31
C GLU A 100 -8.22 -18.68 -8.65
N HIS A 101 -7.78 -19.72 -7.94
CA HIS A 101 -8.29 -21.08 -8.08
C HIS A 101 -9.33 -21.32 -6.99
N ASN A 102 -10.59 -21.04 -7.32
CA ASN A 102 -11.68 -21.69 -6.61
C ASN A 102 -11.52 -23.20 -6.85
N TYR A 103 -11.05 -23.95 -5.84
CA TYR A 103 -10.92 -25.41 -5.91
C TYR A 103 -12.30 -26.01 -6.19
N GLY A 104 -12.57 -26.24 -7.47
CA GLY A 104 -13.91 -26.26 -8.05
C GLY A 104 -14.84 -27.38 -7.62
N HIS A 105 -14.48 -28.26 -6.68
CA HIS A 105 -15.32 -29.42 -6.33
C HIS A 105 -15.36 -29.81 -4.84
N GLY A 106 -15.14 -28.88 -3.92
CA GLY A 106 -15.48 -29.09 -2.51
C GLY A 106 -15.19 -27.87 -1.63
N HIS A 107 -16.08 -27.54 -0.69
CA HIS A 107 -16.04 -26.41 0.26
C HIS A 107 -16.77 -25.12 -0.16
N GLN A 108 -18.11 -25.13 -0.03
CA GLN A 108 -18.90 -23.90 0.05
C GLN A 108 -18.35 -22.99 1.17
N HIS A 109 -18.05 -21.72 0.86
CA HIS A 109 -17.59 -20.65 1.76
C HIS A 109 -16.11 -20.61 2.20
N LEU A 110 -15.23 -21.57 1.84
CA LEU A 110 -13.83 -21.54 2.29
C LEU A 110 -13.09 -20.27 1.85
N SER A 111 -13.21 -19.88 0.57
CA SER A 111 -12.58 -18.66 0.05
C SER A 111 -13.08 -17.40 0.75
N VAL A 112 -14.38 -17.37 1.10
CA VAL A 112 -14.99 -16.25 1.82
C VAL A 112 -14.50 -16.19 3.26
N VAL A 113 -14.41 -17.32 3.96
CA VAL A 113 -13.87 -17.39 5.33
C VAL A 113 -12.40 -16.94 5.36
N LEU A 114 -11.58 -17.40 4.42
CA LEU A 114 -10.19 -16.97 4.31
C LEU A 114 -10.08 -15.46 4.03
N ALA A 115 -10.94 -14.91 3.17
CA ALA A 115 -11.00 -13.47 2.94
C ALA A 115 -11.40 -12.70 4.20
N MET A 116 -12.38 -13.18 4.97
CA MET A 116 -12.78 -12.57 6.24
C MET A 116 -11.65 -12.61 7.29
N LEU A 117 -10.96 -13.75 7.44
CA LEU A 117 -9.84 -13.89 8.36
C LEU A 117 -8.67 -12.96 7.98
N MET A 118 -8.40 -12.80 6.68
CA MET A 118 -7.42 -11.85 6.18
C MET A 118 -7.82 -10.40 6.52
N MET A 119 -9.07 -10.01 6.26
CA MET A 119 -9.56 -8.67 6.61
C MET A 119 -9.52 -8.42 8.13
N LEU A 120 -9.84 -9.43 8.94
CA LEU A 120 -9.69 -9.36 10.39
C LEU A 120 -8.23 -9.20 10.82
N ALA A 121 -7.30 -9.95 10.23
CA ALA A 121 -5.88 -9.82 10.51
C ALA A 121 -5.36 -8.41 10.18
N PHE A 122 -5.75 -7.85 9.03
CA PHE A 122 -5.44 -6.45 8.69
C PHE A 122 -6.03 -5.48 9.70
N LEU A 123 -7.31 -5.64 10.07
CA LEU A 123 -7.96 -4.77 11.05
C LEU A 123 -7.22 -4.81 12.40
N VAL A 124 -6.87 -6.00 12.89
CA VAL A 124 -6.13 -6.15 14.15
C VAL A 124 -4.76 -5.50 14.07
N ASP A 125 -4.00 -5.73 12.99
CA ASP A 125 -2.67 -5.13 12.79
C ASP A 125 -2.73 -3.60 12.73
N GLN A 126 -3.69 -3.04 11.97
CA GLN A 126 -3.89 -1.59 11.89
C GLN A 126 -4.35 -1.01 13.24
N SER A 127 -5.23 -1.72 13.97
CA SER A 127 -5.66 -1.29 15.31
C SER A 127 -4.50 -1.26 16.30
N GLN A 128 -3.63 -2.28 16.28
CA GLN A 128 -2.41 -2.29 17.10
C GLN A 128 -1.49 -1.14 16.75
N GLN A 129 -1.26 -0.88 15.46
CA GLN A 129 -0.41 0.23 15.01
C GLN A 129 -0.93 1.60 15.43
N LEU A 130 -2.24 1.80 15.45
CA LEU A 130 -2.85 3.08 15.81
C LEU A 130 -2.98 3.28 17.33
N CYS A 131 -3.24 2.20 18.08
CA CYS A 131 -3.69 2.31 19.46
C CYS A 131 -2.77 1.69 20.50
N CYS A 132 -1.71 0.96 20.12
CA CYS A 132 -0.82 0.27 21.07
C CYS A 132 0.54 0.99 21.21
N PRO A 133 0.79 1.71 22.32
CA PRO A 133 2.07 2.39 22.54
C PRO A 133 3.26 1.43 22.61
N LEU A 134 3.04 0.23 23.15
CA LEU A 134 4.09 -0.81 23.22
C LEU A 134 4.48 -1.30 21.83
N PHE A 135 3.50 -1.50 20.93
CA PHE A 135 3.78 -1.84 19.54
C PHE A 135 4.60 -0.73 18.86
N ALA A 136 4.18 0.53 19.03
CA ALA A 136 4.85 1.67 18.42
C ALA A 136 6.31 1.80 18.90
N ALA A 137 6.55 1.68 20.21
CA ALA A 137 7.89 1.71 20.78
C ALA A 137 8.75 0.52 20.31
N ALA A 138 8.16 -0.69 20.26
CA ALA A 138 8.87 -1.88 19.78
C ALA A 138 9.24 -1.74 18.29
N TRP A 139 8.34 -1.17 17.47
CA TRP A 139 8.62 -0.92 16.07
C TRP A 139 9.73 0.14 15.91
N GLU A 140 9.69 1.23 16.67
CA GLU A 140 10.76 2.23 16.69
C GLU A 140 12.12 1.60 17.02
N LYS A 141 12.19 0.75 18.05
CA LYS A 141 13.41 0.00 18.42
C LYS A 141 13.89 -0.92 17.31
N CYS A 142 12.98 -1.61 16.61
CA CYS A 142 13.32 -2.54 15.54
C CYS A 142 13.59 -1.88 14.19
N ILE A 143 13.33 -0.58 14.03
CA ILE A 143 13.49 0.26 12.82
C ILE A 143 12.54 -0.14 11.67
N SER A 144 12.31 -1.43 11.43
CA SER A 144 11.47 -1.95 10.35
C SER A 144 10.41 -2.93 10.87
N LYS A 145 9.24 -2.95 10.20
CA LYS A 145 8.19 -3.93 10.51
C LYS A 145 8.66 -5.37 10.34
N ARG A 146 9.54 -5.63 9.36
CA ARG A 146 10.11 -6.96 9.15
C ARG A 146 10.88 -7.43 10.39
N ALA A 147 11.79 -6.59 10.89
CA ALA A 147 12.57 -6.90 12.09
C ALA A 147 11.68 -7.04 13.33
N LEU A 148 10.64 -6.20 13.47
CA LEU A 148 9.64 -6.32 14.53
C LEU A 148 8.98 -7.71 14.52
N TRP A 149 8.48 -8.15 13.36
CA TRP A 149 7.82 -9.45 13.23
C TRP A 149 8.77 -10.64 13.41
N GLU A 150 10.01 -10.53 12.95
CA GLU A 150 11.04 -11.55 13.18
C GLU A 150 11.37 -11.68 14.68
N SER A 151 11.53 -10.57 15.39
CA SER A 151 11.80 -10.56 16.84
C SER A 151 10.61 -11.05 17.66
N LEU A 152 9.38 -10.65 17.29
CA LEU A 152 8.16 -11.17 17.90
C LEU A 152 8.09 -12.70 17.76
N ARG A 153 8.37 -13.21 16.55
CA ARG A 153 8.37 -14.66 16.27
C ARG A 153 9.45 -15.39 17.06
N GLU A 154 10.64 -14.80 17.19
CA GLU A 154 11.73 -15.35 18.00
C GLU A 154 11.32 -15.51 19.47
N ILE A 155 10.72 -14.47 20.07
CA ILE A 155 10.26 -14.52 21.47
C ILE A 155 9.20 -15.60 21.62
N PHE A 156 8.23 -15.64 20.71
CA PHE A 156 7.15 -16.62 20.73
C PHE A 156 7.66 -18.06 20.65
N HIS A 157 8.73 -18.33 19.89
CA HIS A 157 9.32 -19.67 19.79
C HIS A 157 10.25 -20.05 20.94
N ARG A 158 10.80 -19.06 21.66
CA ARG A 158 11.78 -19.30 22.73
C ARG A 158 11.18 -19.29 24.12
N PHE A 159 10.08 -18.59 24.33
CA PHE A 159 9.54 -18.33 25.67
C PHE A 159 8.06 -18.67 25.79
N GLN A 160 7.64 -19.03 26.99
CA GLN A 160 6.22 -19.10 27.35
C GLN A 160 5.69 -17.66 27.49
N VAL A 161 4.79 -17.27 26.60
CA VAL A 161 4.27 -15.90 26.52
C VAL A 161 2.82 -15.84 27.02
N PRO A 162 2.54 -15.19 28.16
CA PRO A 162 1.19 -15.14 28.73
C PRO A 162 0.27 -14.13 28.00
N SER A 163 0.85 -13.18 27.26
CA SER A 163 0.11 -12.15 26.54
C SER A 163 0.95 -11.50 25.44
N MET A 164 0.30 -10.80 24.51
CA MET A 164 0.98 -9.95 23.53
C MET A 164 1.76 -8.80 24.19
N GLN A 165 1.25 -8.27 25.30
CA GLN A 165 1.96 -7.24 26.07
C GLN A 165 3.31 -7.75 26.57
N ALA A 166 3.36 -8.97 27.11
CA ALA A 166 4.59 -9.57 27.61
C ALA A 166 5.65 -9.74 26.51
N ILE A 167 5.21 -9.98 25.27
CA ILE A 167 6.11 -10.02 24.10
C ILE A 167 6.72 -8.63 23.86
N TYR A 168 5.91 -7.58 23.76
CA TYR A 168 6.44 -6.24 23.48
C TYR A 168 7.33 -5.72 24.61
N GLU A 169 6.98 -5.98 25.87
CA GLU A 169 7.83 -5.67 27.03
C GLU A 169 9.17 -6.41 26.94
N ALA A 170 9.16 -7.70 26.58
CA ALA A 170 10.38 -8.48 26.35
C ALA A 170 11.22 -7.92 25.19
N MET A 171 10.59 -7.48 24.09
CA MET A 171 11.28 -6.83 22.96
C MET A 171 11.93 -5.51 23.38
N LEU A 172 11.25 -4.73 24.22
CA LEU A 172 11.70 -3.41 24.67
C LEU A 172 12.77 -3.51 25.76
N SER A 173 12.73 -4.56 26.59
CA SER A 173 13.69 -4.80 27.66
C SER A 173 15.15 -4.79 27.14
N PRO A 174 16.07 -4.12 27.85
CA PRO A 174 17.51 -4.21 27.60
C PRO A 174 18.13 -5.47 28.23
N ALA A 175 17.43 -6.12 29.15
CA ALA A 175 17.86 -7.33 29.85
C ALA A 175 17.11 -8.56 29.34
N LYS A 176 17.61 -9.77 29.69
CA LYS A 176 16.93 -11.04 29.39
C LYS A 176 15.46 -10.94 29.83
N PRO A 177 14.49 -11.30 28.97
CA PRO A 177 13.08 -11.27 29.33
C PRO A 177 12.83 -12.08 30.60
N SER A 178 11.95 -11.59 31.47
CA SER A 178 11.44 -12.34 32.63
C SER A 178 10.43 -13.41 32.22
N LEU A 179 10.63 -14.01 31.05
CA LEU A 179 9.79 -15.06 30.50
C LEU A 179 10.51 -16.40 30.68
N THR A 180 9.74 -17.42 31.07
CA THR A 180 10.23 -18.79 31.18
C THR A 180 10.56 -19.33 29.80
N ASN A 181 11.65 -20.08 29.65
CA ASN A 181 11.95 -20.71 28.37
C ASN A 181 10.83 -21.70 28.02
N ALA A 182 10.40 -21.71 26.75
CA ALA A 182 9.34 -22.59 26.25
C ALA A 182 9.67 -24.08 26.41
N TRP A 183 10.97 -24.39 26.53
CA TRP A 183 11.51 -25.74 26.59
C TRP A 183 12.05 -26.12 27.98
N GLU A 184 11.91 -25.23 28.97
CA GLU A 184 12.16 -25.60 30.37
C GLU A 184 10.95 -26.41 30.87
N PRO A 185 11.18 -27.58 31.50
CA PRO A 185 10.13 -28.47 31.97
C PRO A 185 9.28 -27.89 33.10
#